data_AF-A0A512TIA8-F1
#
_entry.id   AF-A0A512TIA8-F1
#
_cell.length_a   1.000
_cell.length_b   1.000
_cell.length_c   1.000
_cell.angle_alpha   90.00
_cell.angle_beta   90.00
_cell.angle_gamma   90.00
#
_symmetry.space_group_name_H-M   'P 1'
#
loop_
_entity.id
_entity.type
_entity.pdbx_description
1 polymer ?
#
loop_
_entity_poly.entity_id
_entity_poly.type
_entity_poly.pdbx_seq_one_letter_code
_entity_poly.pdbx_strand_id
1 'polypeptide(L)'
;MIDINFDELDDKTKLIVSKMEKVIENKNSEIQSKNKEIEDLKNQLAFLKGQIINKNRKMFGKSSEQVNEDQLCFFNEAEKNSDLKMAEPEIESISYSRKKQLLTMEKKTIHLI
;
A
#
# COMPACT_ATOMS: atom_id res chain seq x y z
N MET A 1 6.85 1.62 60.61
CA MET A 1 6.31 2.96 60.33
C MET A 1 5.61 3.39 61.60
N ILE A 2 5.81 4.63 62.07
CA ILE A 2 5.02 5.14 63.20
C ILE A 2 3.69 5.55 62.59
N ASP A 3 2.63 4.82 62.92
CA ASP A 3 1.28 5.18 62.52
C ASP A 3 0.85 6.36 63.40
N ILE A 4 1.08 7.57 62.89
CA ILE A 4 0.61 8.80 63.53
C ILE A 4 -0.91 8.82 63.38
N ASN A 5 -1.62 8.86 64.51
CA ASN A 5 -3.07 8.98 64.51
C ASN A 5 -3.47 10.32 63.88
N PHE A 6 -4.24 10.26 62.79
CA PHE A 6 -4.67 11.45 62.03
C PHE A 6 -5.42 12.46 62.92
N ASP A 7 -6.11 11.98 63.95
CA ASP A 7 -6.89 12.82 64.86
C ASP A 7 -6.01 13.70 65.77
N GLU A 8 -4.76 13.32 66.02
CA GLU A 8 -3.80 14.06 66.85
C GLU A 8 -3.14 15.24 66.10
N LEU A 9 -3.42 15.39 64.81
CA LEU A 9 -2.85 16.42 63.96
C LEU A 9 -3.60 17.76 64.08
N ASP A 10 -2.87 18.88 63.92
CA ASP A 10 -3.47 20.21 63.83
C ASP A 10 -4.38 20.34 62.58
N ASP A 11 -5.45 21.14 62.70
CA ASP A 11 -6.47 21.33 61.66
C ASP A 11 -5.90 21.81 60.33
N LYS A 12 -4.89 22.70 60.36
CA LYS A 12 -4.23 23.18 59.15
C LYS A 12 -3.48 22.03 58.46
N THR A 13 -2.84 21.18 59.24
CA THR A 13 -2.12 20.00 58.75
C THR A 13 -3.09 18.96 58.17
N LYS A 14 -4.22 18.68 58.84
CA LYS A 14 -5.30 17.80 58.33
C LYS A 14 -5.83 18.29 56.97
N LEU A 15 -6.06 19.60 56.83
CA LEU A 15 -6.55 20.20 55.59
C LEU A 15 -5.54 20.05 54.43
N ILE A 16 -4.24 20.18 54.72
CA ILE A 16 -3.18 20.00 53.72
C ILE A 16 -3.14 18.54 53.26
N VAL A 17 -3.18 17.58 54.20
CA VAL A 17 -3.17 16.15 53.88
C VAL A 17 -4.37 15.78 53.02
N SER A 18 -5.58 16.20 53.40
CA SER A 18 -6.80 15.95 52.60
C SER A 18 -6.71 16.53 51.18
N LYS A 19 -6.14 17.74 51.01
CA LYS A 19 -5.89 18.32 49.69
C LYS A 19 -4.88 17.49 48.89
N MET A 20 -3.82 17.02 49.52
CA MET A 20 -2.81 16.18 48.86
C MET A 20 -3.38 14.83 48.42
N GLU A 21 -4.17 14.17 49.27
CA GLU A 21 -4.86 12.92 48.96
C GLU A 21 -5.76 13.08 47.74
N LYS A 22 -6.57 14.14 47.69
CA LYS A 22 -7.43 14.42 46.54
C LYS A 22 -6.65 14.65 45.25
N VAL A 23 -5.50 15.34 45.33
CA VAL A 23 -4.62 15.53 44.17
C VAL A 23 -3.99 14.22 43.71
N ILE A 24 -3.57 13.36 44.64
CA ILE A 24 -3.00 12.04 44.35
C ILE A 24 -4.06 11.16 43.67
N GLU A 25 -5.27 11.11 44.20
CA GLU A 25 -6.38 10.33 43.65
C GLU A 25 -6.70 10.77 42.21
N ASN A 26 -6.83 12.08 41.99
CA ASN A 26 -7.07 12.63 40.65
C ASN A 26 -5.95 12.26 39.67
N LYS A 27 -4.68 12.42 40.08
CA LYS A 27 -3.54 12.07 39.23
C LYS A 27 -3.48 10.58 38.92
N ASN A 28 -3.78 9.73 39.90
CA ASN A 28 -3.81 8.28 39.71
C ASN A 28 -4.90 7.88 38.71
N SER A 29 -6.08 8.48 38.79
CA SER A 29 -7.16 8.27 37.82
C SER A 29 -6.75 8.70 36.41
N GLU A 30 -6.11 9.86 36.27
CA GLU A 30 -5.61 10.36 34.99
C GLU A 30 -4.55 9.43 34.38
N ILE A 31 -3.59 8.96 35.20
CA ILE A 31 -2.56 8.02 34.78
C ILE A 31 -3.18 6.70 34.31
N GLN A 32 -4.16 6.16 35.04
CA GLN A 32 -4.84 4.93 34.64
C GLN A 32 -5.56 5.09 33.29
N SER A 33 -6.24 6.21 33.09
CA SER A 33 -6.91 6.53 31.82
C SER A 33 -5.91 6.60 30.66
N LYS A 34 -4.82 7.36 30.84
CA LYS A 34 -3.76 7.49 29.84
C LYS A 34 -3.07 6.17 29.52
N ASN A 35 -2.81 5.34 30.53
CA ASN A 35 -2.22 4.01 30.32
C ASN A 35 -3.14 3.11 29.49
N LYS A 36 -4.45 3.15 29.75
CA LYS A 36 -5.44 2.40 28.97
C LYS A 36 -5.46 2.86 27.50
N GLU A 37 -5.43 4.16 27.27
CA GLU A 37 -5.36 4.74 25.91
C GLU A 37 -4.07 4.34 25.19
N ILE A 38 -2.92 4.39 25.88
CA ILE A 38 -1.63 3.97 25.33
C ILE A 38 -1.67 2.49 24.90
N GLU A 39 -2.24 1.60 25.71
CA GLU A 39 -2.35 0.19 25.36
C GLU A 39 -3.29 -0.04 24.16
N ASP A 40 -4.41 0.68 24.10
CA ASP A 40 -5.32 0.61 22.95
C ASP A 40 -4.63 1.07 21.66
N LEU A 41 -3.93 2.22 21.69
CA LEU A 41 -3.17 2.73 20.55
C LEU A 41 -2.06 1.78 20.11
N LYS A 42 -1.35 1.15 21.04
CA LYS A 42 -0.33 0.13 20.71
C LYS A 42 -0.96 -1.07 19.99
N ASN A 43 -2.12 -1.54 20.45
CA ASN A 43 -2.84 -2.64 19.82
C ASN A 43 -3.28 -2.28 18.39
N GLN A 44 -3.84 -1.08 18.20
CA GLN A 44 -4.21 -0.59 16.88
C GLN A 44 -3.00 -0.49 15.94
N LEU A 45 -1.86 0.03 16.43
CA LEU A 45 -0.63 0.11 15.66
C LEU A 45 -0.08 -1.26 15.28
N ALA A 46 -0.09 -2.22 16.21
CA ALA A 46 0.34 -3.58 15.95
C ALA A 46 -0.54 -4.25 14.87
N PHE A 47 -1.85 -4.06 14.96
CA PHE A 47 -2.80 -4.54 13.97
C PHE A 47 -2.53 -3.94 12.58
N LEU A 48 -2.42 -2.61 12.46
CA LEU A 48 -2.16 -1.94 11.19
C LEU A 48 -0.82 -2.36 10.57
N LYS A 49 0.23 -2.50 11.38
CA LYS A 49 1.52 -3.04 10.93
C LYS A 49 1.37 -4.45 10.37
N GLY A 50 0.61 -5.31 11.05
CA GLY A 50 0.29 -6.67 10.58
C GLY A 50 -0.43 -6.67 9.22
N GLN A 51 -1.40 -5.77 9.04
CA GLN A 51 -2.14 -5.62 7.79
C GLN A 51 -1.22 -5.20 6.63
N ILE A 52 -0.30 -4.25 6.86
CA ILE A 52 0.67 -3.81 5.85
C ILE A 52 1.61 -4.96 5.49
N ILE A 53 2.16 -5.67 6.48
CA ILE A 53 3.06 -6.81 6.23
C ILE A 53 2.34 -7.90 5.41
N ASN A 54 1.09 -8.21 5.74
CA ASN A 54 0.31 -9.20 5.01
C ASN A 54 0.05 -8.76 3.56
N LYS A 55 -0.33 -7.50 3.34
CA LYS A 55 -0.47 -6.94 1.98
C LYS A 55 0.84 -7.04 1.18
N ASN A 56 1.96 -6.65 1.79
CA ASN A 56 3.26 -6.73 1.12
C ASN A 56 3.64 -8.17 0.80
N ARG A 57 3.39 -9.13 1.70
CA ARG A 57 3.62 -10.56 1.42
C ARG A 57 2.73 -11.11 0.32
N LYS A 58 1.50 -10.60 0.17
CA LYS A 58 0.63 -11.01 -0.93
C LYS A 58 1.08 -10.43 -2.28
N MET A 59 1.55 -9.18 -2.28
CA MET A 59 1.99 -8.49 -3.50
C MET A 59 3.40 -8.85 -3.96
N PHE A 60 4.30 -9.10 -3.00
CA PHE A 60 5.75 -9.27 -3.21
C PHE A 60 6.29 -10.51 -2.48
N GLY A 61 5.43 -11.49 -2.21
CA GLY A 61 5.86 -12.76 -1.61
C GLY A 61 6.50 -13.69 -2.62
N LYS A 62 7.08 -14.79 -2.12
CA LYS A 62 7.68 -15.81 -2.99
C LYS A 62 6.74 -16.27 -4.10
N SER A 63 5.45 -16.44 -3.81
CA SER A 63 4.43 -16.82 -4.80
C SER A 63 4.09 -15.74 -5.83
N SER A 64 4.30 -14.45 -5.53
CA SER A 64 4.13 -13.39 -6.53
C SER A 64 5.34 -13.24 -7.45
N GLU A 65 6.52 -13.72 -7.03
CA GLU A 65 7.72 -13.84 -7.86
C GLU A 65 7.72 -15.13 -8.70
N GLN A 66 6.87 -16.11 -8.39
CA GLN A 66 6.72 -17.31 -9.21
C GLN A 66 6.00 -16.97 -10.51
N VAL A 67 6.79 -16.87 -11.57
CA VAL A 67 6.32 -16.85 -12.95
C VAL A 67 6.25 -18.30 -13.43
N ASN A 68 5.12 -18.70 -14.03
CA ASN A 68 5.03 -20.01 -14.66
C ASN A 68 6.09 -20.09 -15.77
N GLU A 69 6.89 -21.15 -15.81
CA GLU A 69 7.90 -21.39 -16.87
C GLU A 69 7.27 -21.31 -18.27
N ASP A 70 6.00 -21.69 -18.42
CA ASP A 70 5.24 -21.56 -19.66
C ASP A 70 5.02 -20.10 -20.09
N GLN A 71 4.96 -19.15 -19.14
CA GLN A 71 4.85 -17.71 -19.45
C GLN A 71 6.17 -17.13 -19.99
N LEU A 72 7.32 -17.67 -19.57
CA LEU A 72 8.63 -17.23 -20.06
C LEU A 72 8.88 -17.68 -21.51
N CYS A 73 8.27 -18.79 -21.91
CA CYS A 73 8.49 -19.42 -23.20
C CYS A 73 7.36 -19.18 -24.22
N PHE A 74 6.38 -18.31 -23.92
CA PHE A 74 5.22 -18.08 -24.80
C PHE A 74 5.59 -17.64 -26.22
N PHE A 75 6.73 -16.97 -26.40
CA PHE A 75 7.21 -16.52 -27.73
C PHE A 75 8.33 -17.39 -28.32
N ASN A 76 8.80 -18.41 -27.58
CA ASN A 76 9.95 -19.22 -27.98
C ASN A 76 9.53 -20.46 -28.77
N GLU A 77 8.26 -20.54 -29.22
CA GLU A 77 7.76 -21.68 -29.98
C GLU A 77 8.53 -21.90 -31.29
N ALA A 78 8.92 -20.81 -31.97
CA ALA A 78 9.73 -20.88 -33.19
C ALA A 78 11.16 -21.36 -32.91
N GLU A 79 11.76 -20.93 -31.80
CA GLU A 79 13.12 -21.32 -31.39
C GLU A 79 13.18 -22.79 -30.96
N LYS A 80 12.14 -23.29 -30.27
CA LYS A 80 12.03 -24.69 -29.86
C LYS A 80 12.05 -25.66 -31.05
N ASN A 81 11.49 -25.25 -32.18
CA ASN A 81 11.40 -26.05 -33.39
C ASN A 81 12.39 -25.59 -34.48
N SER A 82 13.31 -24.68 -34.14
CA SER A 82 14.29 -24.15 -35.10
C SER A 82 15.38 -25.18 -35.37
N ASP A 83 15.62 -25.47 -36.65
CA ASP A 83 16.79 -26.21 -37.08
C ASP A 83 17.92 -25.25 -37.43
N LEU A 84 18.95 -25.19 -36.58
CA LEU A 84 20.13 -24.34 -36.75
C LEU A 84 20.97 -24.69 -37.98
N LYS A 85 20.77 -25.87 -38.58
CA LYS A 85 21.47 -26.30 -39.79
C LYS A 85 20.70 -25.99 -41.07
N MET A 86 19.46 -25.52 -40.96
CA MET A 86 18.64 -25.13 -42.09
C MET A 86 19.14 -23.80 -42.67
N ALA A 87 19.16 -23.71 -44.01
CA ALA A 87 19.52 -22.47 -44.69
C ALA A 87 18.48 -21.37 -44.40
N GLU A 88 18.94 -20.12 -44.25
CA GLU A 88 18.07 -18.97 -44.08
C GLU A 88 17.11 -18.86 -45.28
N PRO A 89 15.80 -18.62 -45.06
CA PRO A 89 14.85 -18.51 -46.15
C PRO A 89 15.20 -17.32 -47.04
N GLU A 90 15.04 -17.50 -48.36
CA GLU A 90 15.27 -16.42 -49.32
C GLU A 90 14.23 -15.31 -49.12
N ILE A 91 14.70 -14.10 -48.85
CA ILE A 91 13.82 -12.95 -48.61
C ILE A 91 13.30 -12.45 -49.96
N GLU A 92 12.01 -12.65 -50.23
CA GLU A 92 11.38 -12.14 -51.45
C GLU A 92 11.23 -10.61 -51.41
N SER A 93 11.76 -9.94 -52.43
CA SER A 93 11.56 -8.49 -52.61
C SER A 93 10.29 -8.22 -53.40
N ILE A 94 9.24 -7.73 -52.74
CA ILE A 94 8.02 -7.25 -53.40
C ILE A 94 8.11 -5.74 -53.67
N SER A 95 8.04 -5.37 -54.96
CA SER A 95 7.94 -3.98 -55.40
C SER A 95 6.47 -3.58 -55.54
N TYR A 96 6.05 -2.55 -54.81
CA TYR A 96 4.68 -2.01 -54.90
C TYR A 96 4.66 -0.64 -55.57
N SER A 97 3.97 -0.53 -56.70
CA SER A 97 3.70 0.75 -57.35
C SER A 97 2.28 1.24 -57.00
N ARG A 98 2.16 2.36 -56.26
CA ARG A 98 0.87 3.02 -56.00
C ARG A 98 0.47 3.89 -57.20
N LYS A 99 -0.71 3.68 -57.78
CA LYS A 99 -1.34 4.69 -58.65
C LYS A 99 -1.91 5.82 -57.77
N LYS A 100 -1.36 7.03 -57.88
CA LYS A 100 -2.02 8.24 -57.37
C LYS A 100 -3.24 8.55 -58.24
N GLN A 101 -4.41 8.74 -57.64
CA GLN A 101 -5.55 9.36 -58.33
C GLN A 101 -5.20 10.81 -58.67
N LEU A 102 -5.30 11.18 -59.95
CA LEU A 102 -5.40 12.56 -60.38
C LEU A 102 -6.81 13.04 -60.00
N LEU A 103 -6.91 14.03 -59.11
CA LEU A 103 -8.19 14.68 -58.81
C LEU A 103 -8.64 15.45 -60.05
N THR A 104 -9.67 14.96 -60.74
CA THR A 104 -10.45 15.77 -61.68
C THR A 104 -11.32 16.70 -60.84
N MET A 105 -10.96 17.98 -60.77
CA MET A 105 -11.75 19.01 -60.08
C MET A 105 -12.99 19.33 -60.91
N GLU A 106 -14.04 18.51 -60.78
CA GLU A 106 -15.36 18.84 -61.32
C GLU A 106 -15.95 20.00 -60.51
N LYS A 107 -16.15 21.14 -61.19
CA LYS A 107 -16.81 22.33 -60.67
C LYS A 107 -18.24 21.97 -60.24
N LYS A 108 -18.49 21.81 -58.94
CA LYS A 108 -19.85 21.75 -58.40
C LYS A 108 -20.45 23.15 -58.36
N THR A 109 -21.38 23.43 -59.28
CA THR A 109 -22.28 24.59 -59.20
C THR A 109 -23.23 24.40 -58.01
N ILE A 110 -23.09 25.21 -56.97
CA ILE A 110 -24.05 25.28 -55.87
C ILE A 110 -25.14 26.27 -56.28
N HIS A 111 -26.39 25.83 -56.40
CA HIS A 111 -27.54 26.75 -56.46
C HIS A 111 -27.97 27.07 -55.03
N LEU A 112 -27.94 28.36 -54.68
CA LEU A 112 -28.49 28.91 -53.45
C LEU A 112 -30.01 29.01 -53.59
N ILE A 113 -30.74 28.49 -52.61
CA ILE A 113 -32.10 28.93 -52.25
C ILE A 113 -32.03 29.37 -50.80
#